data_AF-A0A074W721-F1
#
_entry.id   AF-A0A074W721-F1
#
_cell.length_a   1.000
_cell.length_b   1.000
_cell.length_c   1.000
_cell.angle_alpha   90.00
_cell.angle_beta   90.00
_cell.angle_gamma   90.00
#
_symmetry.space_group_name_H-M   'P 1'
#
loop_
_entity.id
_entity.type
_entity.pdbx_description
1 polymer ?
#
loop_
_entity_poly.entity_id
_entity_poly.type
_entity_poly.pdbx_seq_one_letter_code
_entity_poly.pdbx_strand_id
1 'polypeptide(L)'
;MLFPIVCAAPLSKELMNHFISVSGIDTTDTADFVFIDNMSTHYSNPSTFPVSADSNPCSPFMGKSPTEIWEMLVKLCKDTGSEIMVWYVIVLDERSERDGTVLLVTDVGDVGEEDGGGDGDGDGDGEEEGEEEDGGGRRIQTVRATFEVAAEEVVLFHTGHRGIEEDQWKAEKDKDGVFRG
;
A
#
# COMPACT_ATOMS: atom_id res chain seq x y z
N MET A 1 -5.05 -6.35 -12.54
CA MET A 1 -4.97 -6.18 -11.07
C MET A 1 -4.69 -4.72 -10.80
N LEU A 2 -5.44 -4.09 -9.89
CA LEU A 2 -5.45 -2.64 -9.70
C LEU A 2 -4.67 -2.23 -8.45
N PHE A 3 -3.85 -1.19 -8.55
CA PHE A 3 -3.18 -0.56 -7.41
C PHE A 3 -4.15 0.39 -6.68
N PRO A 4 -4.44 0.13 -5.40
CA PRO A 4 -5.42 0.93 -4.66
C PRO A 4 -4.86 2.30 -4.24
N ILE A 5 -5.63 3.34 -4.52
CA ILE A 5 -5.52 4.67 -3.94
C ILE A 5 -6.70 4.85 -2.98
N VAL A 6 -6.47 4.74 -1.68
CA VAL A 6 -7.51 4.84 -0.65
C VAL A 6 -7.78 6.30 -0.32
N CYS A 7 -9.03 6.72 -0.43
CA CYS A 7 -9.49 8.02 0.02
C CYS A 7 -9.79 7.96 1.53
N ALA A 8 -8.82 8.27 2.38
CA ALA A 8 -8.98 8.31 3.84
C ALA A 8 -9.43 9.69 4.37
N ALA A 9 -9.88 10.57 3.48
CA ALA A 9 -10.49 11.86 3.79
C ALA A 9 -11.53 12.24 2.72
N PRO A 10 -12.36 13.28 2.94
CA PRO A 10 -13.19 13.88 1.90
C PRO A 10 -12.29 14.65 0.92
N LEU A 11 -12.04 14.08 -0.25
CA LEU A 11 -11.12 14.61 -1.25
C LEU A 11 -11.88 15.24 -2.39
N SER A 12 -11.47 16.43 -2.80
CA SER A 12 -11.99 17.06 -4.02
C SER A 12 -11.48 16.33 -5.27
N LYS A 13 -12.28 16.35 -6.33
CA LYS A 13 -11.83 15.89 -7.65
C LYS A 13 -10.63 16.69 -8.14
N GLU A 14 -10.48 17.96 -7.78
CA GLU A 14 -9.33 18.78 -8.15
C GLU A 14 -8.05 18.22 -7.55
N LEU A 15 -8.06 17.82 -6.26
CA LEU A 15 -6.91 17.19 -5.62
C LEU A 15 -6.60 15.82 -6.23
N MET A 16 -7.61 14.98 -6.45
CA MET A 16 -7.42 13.65 -7.05
C MET A 16 -6.87 13.76 -8.48
N ASN A 17 -7.38 14.70 -9.29
CA ASN A 17 -6.84 14.98 -10.62
C ASN A 17 -5.41 15.54 -10.57
N HIS A 18 -5.13 16.41 -9.58
CA HIS A 18 -3.79 16.93 -9.38
C HIS A 18 -2.81 15.81 -9.05
N PHE A 19 -3.17 14.92 -8.12
CA PHE A 19 -2.39 13.73 -7.78
C PHE A 19 -2.05 12.89 -9.01
N ILE A 20 -3.07 12.46 -9.77
CA ILE A 20 -2.88 11.64 -10.99
C ILE A 20 -1.89 12.31 -11.96
N SER A 21 -2.06 13.61 -12.19
CA SER A 21 -1.26 14.36 -13.16
C SER A 21 0.19 14.52 -12.73
N VAL A 22 0.47 14.81 -11.45
CA VAL A 22 1.85 15.01 -10.99
C VAL A 22 2.59 13.71 -10.72
N SER A 23 1.86 12.64 -10.36
CA SER A 23 2.43 11.30 -10.18
C SER A 23 2.63 10.55 -11.50
N GLY A 24 2.20 11.13 -12.63
CA GLY A 24 2.32 10.53 -13.97
C GLY A 24 1.40 9.34 -14.23
N ILE A 25 0.38 9.11 -13.39
CA ILE A 25 -0.54 7.97 -13.51
C ILE A 25 -1.34 8.02 -14.83
N ASP A 26 -1.69 9.20 -15.32
CA ASP A 26 -2.41 9.37 -16.59
C ASP A 26 -1.56 9.05 -17.83
N THR A 27 -0.25 8.98 -17.68
CA THR A 27 0.71 8.80 -18.78
C THR A 27 1.46 7.48 -18.74
N THR A 28 1.30 6.72 -17.66
CA THR A 28 2.02 5.45 -17.46
C THR A 28 1.18 4.26 -17.92
N ASP A 29 1.71 3.49 -18.87
CA ASP A 29 1.10 2.23 -19.32
C ASP A 29 1.53 1.03 -18.42
N THR A 30 2.24 1.29 -17.32
CA THR A 30 2.89 0.23 -16.52
C THR A 30 2.04 -0.28 -15.37
N ALA A 31 1.07 0.50 -14.90
CA ALA A 31 0.26 0.14 -13.74
C ALA A 31 -1.14 0.79 -13.79
N ASP A 32 -2.16 -0.01 -13.48
CA ASP A 32 -3.55 0.45 -13.39
C ASP A 32 -3.89 0.85 -11.95
N PHE A 33 -4.22 2.12 -11.72
CA PHE A 33 -4.58 2.64 -10.39
C PHE A 33 -6.09 2.84 -10.25
N VAL A 34 -6.62 2.67 -9.02
CA VAL A 34 -8.05 2.84 -8.73
C VAL A 34 -8.27 3.57 -7.41
N PHE A 35 -9.11 4.60 -7.41
CA PHE A 35 -9.57 5.25 -6.18
C PHE A 35 -10.60 4.38 -5.45
N ILE A 36 -10.42 4.21 -4.14
CA ILE A 36 -11.29 3.40 -3.28
C ILE A 36 -11.78 4.25 -2.13
N ASP A 37 -13.10 4.43 -2.09
CA ASP A 37 -13.81 5.22 -1.09
C ASP A 37 -15.13 4.54 -0.66
N ASN A 38 -15.36 3.29 -1.11
CA ASN A 38 -16.55 2.50 -0.85
C ASN A 38 -16.21 1.01 -0.65
N MET A 39 -16.78 0.41 0.40
CA MET A 39 -16.52 -0.99 0.78
C MET A 39 -17.44 -2.02 0.13
N SER A 40 -18.43 -1.58 -0.65
CA SER A 40 -19.44 -2.43 -1.29
C SER A 40 -19.35 -2.43 -2.82
N THR A 41 -18.49 -1.59 -3.40
CA THR A 41 -18.28 -1.51 -4.84
C THR A 41 -17.33 -2.63 -5.29
N HIS A 42 -17.67 -3.28 -6.41
CA HIS A 42 -16.74 -4.16 -7.10
C HIS A 42 -15.83 -3.34 -8.02
N TYR A 43 -14.52 -3.39 -7.77
CA TYR A 43 -13.49 -2.67 -8.53
C TYR A 43 -12.75 -3.61 -9.46
N SER A 44 -12.95 -3.42 -10.77
CA SER A 44 -12.33 -4.22 -11.83
C SER A 44 -11.73 -3.41 -12.98
N ASN A 45 -11.84 -2.08 -12.92
CA ASN A 45 -11.28 -1.19 -13.93
C ASN A 45 -10.50 -0.06 -13.23
N PRO A 46 -9.44 0.47 -13.85
CA PRO A 46 -8.74 1.64 -13.36
C PRO A 46 -9.68 2.85 -13.30
N SER A 47 -9.33 3.81 -12.44
CA SER A 47 -10.03 5.08 -12.40
C SER A 47 -9.76 5.88 -13.68
N THR A 48 -10.80 6.53 -14.19
CA THR A 48 -10.70 7.37 -15.39
C THR A 48 -10.08 8.72 -15.03
N PHE A 49 -9.16 9.20 -15.88
CA PHE A 49 -8.68 10.57 -15.83
C PHE A 49 -9.34 11.41 -16.95
N PRO A 50 -9.87 12.61 -16.66
CA PRO A 50 -10.00 13.20 -15.32
C PRO A 50 -11.09 12.53 -14.47
N VAL A 51 -10.89 12.53 -13.15
CA VAL A 51 -11.89 12.15 -12.15
C VAL A 51 -13.04 13.15 -12.20
N SER A 52 -14.26 12.64 -12.27
CA SER A 52 -15.47 13.43 -12.54
C SER A 52 -16.20 13.90 -11.27
N ALA A 53 -15.95 13.27 -10.13
CA ALA A 53 -16.62 13.54 -8.85
C ALA A 53 -15.63 13.54 -7.69
N ASP A 54 -16.01 14.23 -6.62
CA ASP A 54 -15.30 14.19 -5.34
C ASP A 54 -15.39 12.79 -4.72
N SER A 55 -14.49 12.47 -3.79
CA SER A 55 -14.57 11.21 -3.06
C SER A 55 -15.77 11.20 -2.12
N ASN A 56 -16.17 10.01 -1.70
CA ASN A 56 -17.21 9.82 -0.69
C ASN A 56 -16.88 10.62 0.60
N PRO A 57 -17.71 11.62 0.97
CA PRO A 57 -17.45 12.46 2.15
C PRO A 57 -17.57 11.68 3.47
N CYS A 58 -18.18 10.49 3.41
CA CYS A 58 -18.29 9.54 4.51
C CYS A 58 -17.46 8.28 4.23
N SER A 59 -16.26 8.45 3.66
CA SER A 59 -15.37 7.34 3.37
C SER A 59 -15.17 6.44 4.59
N PRO A 60 -15.28 5.11 4.43
CA PRO A 60 -15.15 4.17 5.54
C PRO A 60 -13.72 4.07 6.08
N PHE A 61 -12.74 4.66 5.36
CA PHE A 61 -11.32 4.66 5.72
C PHE A 61 -10.90 5.88 6.55
N MET A 62 -11.80 6.85 6.77
CA MET A 62 -11.47 8.04 7.56
C MET A 62 -11.11 7.67 9.00
N GLY A 63 -9.98 8.22 9.47
CA GLY A 63 -9.46 7.97 10.82
C GLY A 63 -8.99 6.53 11.06
N LYS A 64 -8.84 5.71 10.01
CA LYS A 64 -8.33 4.35 10.11
C LYS A 64 -6.82 4.32 10.10
N SER A 65 -6.25 3.45 10.94
CA SER A 65 -4.82 3.16 10.90
C SER A 65 -4.44 2.42 9.59
N PRO A 66 -3.17 2.46 9.17
CA PRO A 66 -2.71 1.72 7.98
C PRO A 66 -3.05 0.22 8.02
N THR A 67 -2.93 -0.40 9.20
CA THR A 67 -3.33 -1.81 9.40
C THR A 67 -4.82 -2.03 9.21
N GLU A 68 -5.68 -1.18 9.81
CA GLU A 68 -7.12 -1.26 9.60
C GLU A 68 -7.50 -1.05 8.12
N ILE A 69 -6.86 -0.10 7.43
CA ILE A 69 -7.08 0.13 5.99
C ILE A 69 -6.75 -1.13 5.20
N TRP A 70 -5.60 -1.75 5.46
CA TRP A 70 -5.19 -2.97 4.79
C TRP A 70 -6.18 -4.12 5.04
N GLU A 71 -6.58 -4.36 6.30
CA GLU A 71 -7.58 -5.38 6.65
C GLU A 71 -8.92 -5.14 5.96
N MET A 72 -9.34 -3.87 5.88
CA MET A 72 -10.55 -3.48 5.16
C MET A 72 -10.43 -3.77 3.67
N LEU A 73 -9.31 -3.46 3.01
CA LEU A 73 -9.12 -3.79 1.60
C LEU A 73 -9.10 -5.31 1.36
N VAL A 74 -8.48 -6.10 2.23
CA VAL A 74 -8.54 -7.58 2.17
C VAL A 74 -9.99 -8.06 2.24
N LYS A 75 -10.79 -7.49 3.15
CA LYS A 75 -12.21 -7.80 3.27
C LYS A 75 -13.00 -7.39 2.02
N LEU A 76 -12.76 -6.19 1.49
CA LEU A 76 -13.37 -5.70 0.25
C LEU A 76 -13.19 -6.70 -0.90
N CYS A 77 -11.96 -7.17 -1.12
CA CYS A 77 -11.67 -8.14 -2.17
C CYS A 77 -12.42 -9.46 -1.95
N LYS A 78 -12.49 -9.96 -0.72
CA LYS A 78 -13.24 -11.18 -0.38
C LYS A 78 -14.74 -11.03 -0.60
N ASP A 79 -15.31 -9.89 -0.19
CA ASP A 79 -16.76 -9.67 -0.20
C ASP A 79 -17.29 -9.34 -1.60
N THR A 80 -16.48 -8.67 -2.43
CA THR A 80 -16.92 -8.15 -3.74
C THR A 80 -16.31 -8.89 -4.94
N GLY A 81 -15.22 -9.63 -4.74
CA GLY A 81 -14.43 -10.22 -5.83
C GLY A 81 -13.53 -9.22 -6.56
N SER A 82 -13.31 -8.03 -5.99
CA SER A 82 -12.47 -6.99 -6.61
C SER A 82 -11.03 -7.45 -6.83
N GLU A 83 -10.44 -7.08 -7.97
CA GLU A 83 -9.07 -7.47 -8.35
C GLU A 83 -8.03 -6.41 -7.94
N ILE A 84 -7.93 -6.14 -6.64
CA ILE A 84 -7.05 -5.10 -6.07
C ILE A 84 -5.78 -5.71 -5.49
N MET A 85 -4.63 -5.07 -5.74
CA MET A 85 -3.33 -5.41 -5.16
C MET A 85 -3.18 -4.79 -3.76
N VAL A 86 -3.67 -5.49 -2.74
CA VAL A 86 -3.69 -4.99 -1.35
C VAL A 86 -2.31 -4.88 -0.67
N TRP A 87 -1.24 -5.34 -1.33
CA TRP A 87 0.12 -5.35 -0.79
C TRP A 87 0.83 -4.01 -0.88
N TYR A 88 0.37 -3.13 -1.78
CA TYR A 88 0.93 -1.80 -2.00
C TYR A 88 -0.22 -0.81 -2.13
N VAL A 89 -0.39 0.04 -1.12
CA VAL A 89 -1.53 0.93 -1.01
C VAL A 89 -1.04 2.37 -0.91
N ILE A 90 -1.63 3.24 -1.72
CA ILE A 90 -1.48 4.68 -1.59
C ILE A 90 -2.64 5.20 -0.77
N VAL A 91 -2.40 5.94 0.31
CA VAL A 91 -3.45 6.54 1.13
C VAL A 91 -3.40 8.06 0.98
N LEU A 92 -4.49 8.61 0.47
CA LEU A 92 -4.78 10.04 0.47
C LEU A 92 -5.59 10.38 1.74
N ASP A 93 -4.93 10.92 2.75
CA ASP A 93 -5.51 11.37 4.01
C ASP A 93 -5.67 12.91 4.07
N GLU A 94 -6.04 13.46 5.23
CA GLU A 94 -6.27 14.90 5.42
C GLU A 94 -5.00 15.76 5.26
N ARG A 95 -3.81 15.15 5.23
CA ARG A 95 -2.56 15.87 4.96
C ARG A 95 -2.34 16.09 3.48
N SER A 96 -2.82 15.19 2.64
CA SER A 96 -2.61 15.25 1.19
C SER A 96 -3.02 16.58 0.57
N GLU A 97 -4.13 17.17 1.03
CA GLU A 97 -4.59 18.48 0.57
C GLU A 97 -3.71 19.63 1.07
N ARG A 98 -3.03 19.46 2.21
CA ARG A 98 -2.24 20.51 2.87
C ARG A 98 -0.81 20.58 2.35
N ASP A 99 -0.19 19.43 2.13
CA ASP A 99 1.25 19.34 1.86
C ASP A 99 1.62 18.56 0.59
N GLY A 100 0.63 18.07 -0.18
CA GLY A 100 0.90 17.35 -1.44
C GLY A 100 1.62 16.02 -1.22
N THR A 101 1.36 15.36 -0.09
CA THR A 101 1.97 14.08 0.26
C THR A 101 0.92 12.98 0.43
N VAL A 102 1.33 11.73 0.22
CA VAL A 102 0.52 10.53 0.47
C VAL A 102 1.25 9.63 1.46
N LEU A 103 0.50 8.76 2.13
CA LEU A 103 1.09 7.66 2.88
C LEU A 103 1.14 6.41 1.99
N LEU A 104 2.35 5.93 1.70
CA LEU A 104 2.56 4.62 1.08
C LEU A 104 2.52 3.56 2.18
N VAL A 105 1.79 2.48 1.94
CA VAL A 105 1.60 1.37 2.88
C VAL A 105 1.94 0.08 2.17
N THR A 106 2.75 -0.77 2.81
CA THR A 106 3.06 -2.10 2.30
C THR A 106 3.00 -3.16 3.38
N ASP A 107 2.61 -4.37 2.97
CA ASP A 107 2.69 -5.58 3.79
C ASP A 107 4.05 -6.23 3.55
N VAL A 108 4.96 -6.06 4.51
CA VAL A 108 6.23 -6.78 4.51
C VAL A 108 5.98 -8.06 5.29
N GLY A 109 5.90 -9.18 4.57
CA GLY A 109 5.92 -10.50 5.20
C GLY A 109 7.22 -10.67 5.96
N ASP A 110 7.18 -11.40 7.08
CA ASP A 110 8.40 -11.81 7.76
C ASP A 110 9.15 -12.72 6.79
N VAL A 111 10.20 -12.19 6.15
CA VAL A 111 11.12 -13.00 5.37
C VAL A 111 11.88 -13.77 6.41
N GLY A 112 11.36 -14.94 6.78
CA GLY A 112 12.06 -15.87 7.65
C GLY A 112 13.50 -15.96 7.14
N GLU A 113 14.45 -15.74 8.04
CA GLU A 113 15.87 -15.85 7.74
C GLU A 113 16.11 -17.21 7.06
N GLU A 114 16.22 -17.23 5.72
CA GLU A 114 16.80 -18.37 5.00
C GLU A 114 18.32 -18.31 5.22
N ASP A 115 18.74 -18.45 6.48
CA ASP A 115 20.13 -18.61 6.85
C ASP A 115 20.34 -20.04 7.35
N GLY A 116 21.03 -20.83 6.52
CA GLY A 116 21.79 -21.97 7.00
C GLY A 116 21.51 -23.28 6.27
N GLY A 117 22.05 -23.42 5.06
CA GLY A 117 22.45 -24.73 4.56
C GLY A 117 23.42 -25.38 5.56
N GLY A 118 22.91 -26.25 6.41
CA GLY A 118 23.68 -27.11 7.31
C GLY A 118 23.62 -28.55 6.80
N ASP A 119 24.66 -28.98 6.10
CA ASP A 119 24.95 -30.39 5.89
C ASP A 119 25.24 -31.02 7.26
N GLY A 120 24.23 -31.67 7.84
CA GLY A 120 24.32 -32.35 9.13
C GLY A 120 23.75 -33.75 9.05
N ASP A 121 24.60 -34.73 8.77
CA ASP A 121 24.30 -36.15 8.97
C ASP A 121 24.05 -36.42 10.47
N GLY A 122 22.81 -36.77 10.82
CA GLY A 122 22.43 -37.07 12.20
C GLY A 122 21.25 -38.03 12.29
N ASP A 123 21.55 -39.32 12.48
CA ASP A 123 20.60 -40.34 12.90
C ASP A 123 20.10 -40.05 14.33
N GLY A 124 18.79 -40.00 14.56
CA GLY A 124 18.21 -39.88 15.90
C GLY A 124 16.69 -40.00 15.93
N ASP A 125 16.20 -41.15 16.41
CA ASP A 125 14.81 -41.41 16.79
C ASP A 125 14.42 -40.64 18.07
N GLY A 126 13.23 -40.03 18.10
CA GLY A 126 12.65 -39.44 19.33
C GLY A 126 11.30 -38.75 19.11
N GLU A 127 10.30 -39.13 19.91
CA GLU A 127 8.89 -38.72 19.86
C GLU A 127 8.61 -37.34 20.50
N GLU A 128 7.51 -36.72 20.03
CA GLU A 128 6.64 -35.67 20.60
C GLU A 128 7.22 -34.53 21.46
N GLU A 129 6.95 -33.27 21.05
CA GLU A 129 6.18 -32.29 21.84
C GLU A 129 5.87 -31.06 20.97
N GLY A 130 4.70 -30.45 21.20
CA GLY A 130 4.14 -29.41 20.34
C GLY A 130 4.96 -28.11 20.38
N GLU A 131 5.17 -27.53 19.19
CA GLU A 131 5.73 -26.20 19.05
C GLU A 131 4.74 -25.33 18.28
N GLU A 132 4.58 -24.13 18.83
CA GLU A 132 3.59 -23.12 18.51
C GLU A 132 3.59 -22.82 17.01
N GLU A 133 2.41 -22.62 16.42
CA GLU A 133 2.32 -21.98 15.10
C GLU A 133 2.99 -20.61 15.22
N ASP A 134 4.27 -20.54 14.85
CA ASP A 134 5.01 -19.29 14.69
C ASP A 134 4.37 -18.57 13.50
N GLY A 135 3.28 -17.87 13.81
CA GLY A 135 2.51 -17.09 12.87
C GLY A 135 3.36 -15.91 12.43
N GLY A 136 4.22 -16.13 11.43
CA GLY A 136 5.05 -15.12 10.78
C GLY A 136 4.27 -13.81 10.66
N GLY A 137 4.63 -12.87 11.55
CA GLY A 137 3.81 -11.71 11.84
C GLY A 137 3.89 -10.73 10.71
N ARG A 138 2.90 -10.73 9.81
CA ARG A 138 2.77 -9.70 8.76
C ARG A 138 2.93 -8.31 9.37
N ARG A 139 3.92 -7.55 8.89
CA ARG A 139 4.23 -6.23 9.40
C ARG A 139 3.88 -5.18 8.36
N ILE A 140 2.88 -4.35 8.68
CA ILE A 140 2.57 -3.18 7.88
C ILE A 140 3.65 -2.12 8.08
N GLN A 141 4.30 -1.74 6.99
CA GLN A 141 5.27 -0.65 6.96
C GLN A 141 4.68 0.54 6.18
N THR A 142 5.10 1.75 6.54
CA THR A 142 4.59 2.97 5.90
C THR A 142 5.67 4.01 5.69
N VAL A 143 5.61 4.76 4.60
CA VAL A 143 6.43 5.95 4.39
C VAL A 143 5.57 7.07 3.83
N ARG A 144 5.78 8.31 4.31
CA ARG A 144 5.13 9.48 3.73
C ARG A 144 5.94 9.92 2.52
N ALA A 145 5.31 10.08 1.36
CA ALA A 145 5.98 10.44 0.11
C ALA A 145 5.27 11.60 -0.58
N THR A 146 5.97 12.36 -1.42
CA THR A 146 5.31 13.38 -2.25
C THR A 146 4.51 12.74 -3.37
N PHE A 147 3.56 13.49 -3.95
CA PHE A 147 2.75 12.99 -5.05
C PHE A 147 3.59 12.56 -6.27
N GLU A 148 4.67 13.28 -6.57
CA GLU A 148 5.50 13.06 -7.75
C GLU A 148 6.14 11.66 -7.79
N VAL A 149 6.48 11.10 -6.62
CA VAL A 149 7.18 9.80 -6.55
C VAL A 149 6.26 8.64 -6.18
N ALA A 150 5.08 8.93 -5.62
CA ALA A 150 4.21 7.90 -5.03
C ALA A 150 3.85 6.74 -5.96
N ALA A 151 3.48 7.05 -7.21
CA ALA A 151 3.06 6.02 -8.16
C ALA A 151 4.25 5.16 -8.64
N GLU A 152 5.40 5.80 -8.89
CA GLU A 152 6.63 5.10 -9.28
C GLU A 152 7.10 4.17 -8.16
N GLU A 153 7.14 4.64 -6.92
CA GLU A 153 7.60 3.82 -5.78
C GLU A 153 6.73 2.58 -5.57
N VAL A 154 5.41 2.69 -5.71
CA VAL A 154 4.52 1.52 -5.64
C VAL A 154 4.86 0.47 -6.71
N VAL A 155 5.22 0.91 -7.93
CA VAL A 155 5.66 0.00 -9.00
C VAL A 155 7.04 -0.59 -8.69
N LEU A 156 7.96 0.19 -8.12
CA LEU A 156 9.28 -0.29 -7.72
C LEU A 156 9.20 -1.33 -6.59
N PHE A 157 8.32 -1.12 -5.61
CA PHE A 157 8.05 -2.11 -4.56
C PHE A 157 7.47 -3.38 -5.16
N HIS A 158 6.46 -3.25 -6.03
CA HIS A 158 5.83 -4.40 -6.67
C HIS A 158 6.80 -5.25 -7.48
N THR A 159 7.73 -4.61 -8.18
CA THR A 159 8.71 -5.28 -9.04
C THR A 159 9.97 -5.74 -8.30
N GLY A 160 10.07 -5.48 -6.99
CA GLY A 160 11.20 -5.88 -6.15
C GLY A 160 12.50 -5.10 -6.43
N HIS A 161 12.42 -3.99 -7.17
CA HIS A 161 13.60 -3.14 -7.44
C HIS A 161 13.95 -2.26 -6.25
N ARG A 162 13.02 -2.08 -5.31
CA ARG A 162 13.21 -1.30 -4.09
C ARG A 162 12.33 -1.84 -2.95
N GLY A 163 12.76 -1.63 -1.71
CA GLY A 163 11.96 -1.89 -0.51
C GLY A 163 11.63 -0.59 0.23
N ILE A 164 10.47 -0.55 0.87
CA ILE A 164 9.98 0.64 1.61
C ILE A 164 10.94 1.06 2.75
N GLU A 165 11.73 0.13 3.30
CA GLU A 165 12.69 0.39 4.38
C GLU A 165 13.78 1.39 3.95
N GLU A 166 14.23 1.30 2.69
CA GLU A 166 15.18 2.25 2.13
C GLU A 166 14.57 3.67 2.08
N ASP A 167 13.31 3.76 1.69
CA ASP A 167 12.61 5.04 1.58
C ASP A 167 12.27 5.63 2.95
N GLN A 168 11.93 4.79 3.94
CA GLN A 168 11.78 5.21 5.34
C GLN A 168 13.08 5.83 5.85
N TRP A 169 14.21 5.16 5.65
CA TRP A 169 15.51 5.68 6.08
C TRP A 169 15.88 7.00 5.38
N LYS A 170 15.53 7.16 4.10
CA LYS A 170 15.71 8.44 3.38
C LYS A 170 14.80 9.53 3.94
N ALA A 171 13.53 9.21 4.19
CA ALA A 171 12.55 10.14 4.75
C ALA A 171 12.95 10.62 6.16
N GLU A 172 13.44 9.72 7.02
CA GLU A 172 13.91 10.05 8.38
C GLU A 172 15.07 11.06 8.42
N LYS A 173 15.83 11.15 7.33
CA LYS A 173 16.91 12.13 7.18
C LYS A 173 16.43 13.50 6.74
N ASP A 174 15.23 13.59 6.18
CA ASP A 174 14.62 14.85 5.82
C ASP A 174 13.95 15.49 7.05
N LYS A 175 13.84 16.82 7.04
CA LYS A 175 13.35 17.62 8.18
C LYS A 175 11.87 17.36 8.48
N ASP A 176 11.11 16.97 7.46
CA ASP A 176 9.66 16.76 7.55
C ASP A 176 9.24 15.29 7.50
N GLY A 177 10.21 14.36 7.42
CA GLY A 177 9.92 12.93 7.34
C GLY A 177 9.25 12.50 6.03
N VAL A 178 9.45 13.26 4.94
CA VAL A 178 8.82 13.00 3.63
C VAL A 178 9.85 12.49 2.63
N PHE A 179 9.52 11.39 1.98
CA PHE A 179 10.27 10.79 0.90
C PHE A 179 10.02 11.49 -0.45
N ARG A 180 11.08 11.68 -1.23
CA ARG A 180 11.08 12.52 -2.46
C ARG A 180 11.81 11.90 -3.67
N GLY A 181 12.23 10.63 -3.59
CA GLY A 181 13.07 9.98 -4.62
C GLY A 181 14.55 9.94 -4.25
#